data_AF-A0A928XMZ7-F1
#
_entry.id   AF-A0A928XMZ7-F1
#
_cell.length_a   1.000
_cell.length_b   1.000
_cell.length_c   1.000
_cell.angle_alpha   90.00
_cell.angle_beta   90.00
_cell.angle_gamma   90.00
#
_symmetry.space_group_name_H-M   'P 1'
#
loop_
_entity.id
_entity.type
_entity.pdbx_description
1 polymer ?
#
loop_
_entity_poly.entity_id
_entity_poly.type
_entity_poly.pdbx_seq_one_letter_code
_entity_poly.pdbx_strand_id
1 'polypeptide(L)'
;MNPSKLFLGVSLSVSLALGACSSANDSGGGSGAAGGFGGAGAGGSGGSGGIALGGSGGGLDIDGGGATGGGTGGGCSQAIDIVFSMDVSTSMGAFLNKLADEIEAVDKAVKALNLTAEPHYGLIVFVDDTLFANSSQPYADVLTLETDFKSWASFTSSNQQTAGGNANTTFPENSLDALYRAAKEFAWRPKETTLRLVIHTTDDTFVQGPTTHNGVQVLHNYPETVKQLQDQQVRVFGFASLLGGPFETDDVSQGWFTTVAGSPSIPDATGGGVYKLDDVMSGTVSLSDAIPAAVKDTYCKPYPTPK
;
A
#
# COMPACT_ATOMS: atom_id res chain seq x y z
N MET A 1 8.53 -18.05 -59.57
CA MET A 1 7.86 -19.19 -58.89
C MET A 1 8.68 -19.51 -57.66
N ASN A 2 8.18 -19.13 -56.48
CA ASN A 2 8.91 -19.21 -55.21
C ASN A 2 8.14 -20.16 -54.28
N PRO A 3 8.74 -21.23 -53.72
CA PRO A 3 8.00 -22.20 -52.93
C PRO A 3 7.87 -21.74 -51.46
N SER A 4 6.61 -21.57 -51.08
CA SER A 4 5.92 -22.09 -49.89
C SER A 4 6.67 -22.29 -48.57
N LYS A 5 6.14 -21.55 -47.59
CA LYS A 5 6.22 -21.68 -46.13
C LYS A 5 5.83 -23.09 -45.64
N LEU A 6 6.51 -23.57 -44.59
CA LEU A 6 5.99 -24.58 -43.66
C LEU A 6 6.44 -24.19 -42.24
N PHE A 7 5.53 -23.63 -41.44
CA PHE A 7 5.72 -23.45 -40.00
C PHE A 7 4.89 -24.52 -39.29
N LEU A 8 5.57 -25.39 -38.55
CA LEU A 8 4.99 -26.44 -37.74
C LEU A 8 4.72 -25.88 -36.34
N GLY A 9 3.46 -25.68 -35.99
CA GLY A 9 3.03 -25.33 -34.63
C GLY A 9 2.91 -26.59 -33.77
N VAL A 10 3.69 -26.65 -32.68
CA VAL A 10 3.50 -27.67 -31.64
C VAL A 10 2.76 -26.99 -30.49
N SER A 11 1.49 -27.37 -30.33
CA SER A 11 0.66 -27.01 -29.18
C SER A 11 0.88 -28.06 -28.09
N LEU A 12 1.49 -27.66 -26.97
CA LEU A 12 1.67 -28.50 -25.79
C LEU A 12 0.52 -28.23 -24.81
N SER A 13 -0.43 -29.16 -24.74
CA SER A 13 -1.52 -29.14 -23.75
C SER A 13 -1.06 -29.90 -22.51
N VAL A 14 -0.99 -29.21 -21.36
CA VAL A 14 -0.71 -29.83 -20.05
C VAL A 14 -2.05 -30.10 -19.35
N SER A 15 -2.33 -31.37 -19.11
CA SER A 15 -3.49 -31.83 -18.33
C SER A 15 -3.20 -31.73 -16.83
N LEU A 16 -4.02 -31.01 -16.08
CA LEU A 16 -4.04 -31.09 -14.61
C LEU A 16 -4.69 -32.40 -14.15
N ALA A 17 -3.97 -33.16 -13.34
CA ALA A 17 -4.52 -34.30 -12.60
C ALA A 17 -4.95 -33.84 -11.19
N LEU A 18 -6.25 -33.93 -10.91
CA LEU A 18 -6.83 -33.78 -9.58
C LEU A 18 -6.57 -35.06 -8.77
N GLY A 19 -5.75 -34.96 -7.72
CA GLY A 19 -5.58 -35.99 -6.70
C GLY A 19 -6.32 -35.62 -5.42
N ALA A 20 -7.49 -36.23 -5.23
CA ALA A 20 -8.20 -36.23 -3.95
C ALA A 20 -7.66 -37.38 -3.08
N CYS A 21 -7.39 -37.10 -1.80
CA CYS A 21 -7.32 -38.11 -0.74
C CYS A 21 -7.97 -37.51 0.52
N SER A 22 -8.97 -38.23 1.02
CA SER A 22 -9.72 -37.95 2.24
C SER A 22 -9.25 -38.85 3.39
N SER A 23 -9.53 -38.38 4.62
CA SER A 23 -9.79 -39.15 5.86
C SER A 23 -8.57 -39.73 6.60
N ALA A 24 -8.48 -39.83 7.94
CA ALA A 24 -9.33 -39.46 9.08
C ALA A 24 -8.53 -39.62 10.40
N ASN A 25 -9.06 -39.06 11.49
CA ASN A 25 -8.87 -39.35 12.93
C ASN A 25 -7.46 -39.28 13.55
N ASP A 26 -7.31 -38.51 14.64
CA ASP A 26 -7.43 -39.08 16.00
C ASP A 26 -7.53 -37.98 17.10
N SER A 27 -7.80 -38.46 18.31
CA SER A 27 -8.51 -37.87 19.43
C SER A 27 -7.58 -37.57 20.62
N GLY A 28 -8.00 -36.69 21.52
CA GLY A 28 -7.44 -36.51 22.87
C GLY A 28 -7.14 -35.04 23.15
N GLY A 29 -7.73 -34.35 24.13
CA GLY A 29 -8.05 -34.80 25.49
C GLY A 29 -7.05 -34.14 26.44
N GLY A 30 -7.42 -33.01 27.06
CA GLY A 30 -6.52 -32.28 27.97
C GLY A 30 -7.20 -31.15 28.71
N SER A 31 -7.88 -31.49 29.79
CA SER A 31 -8.41 -30.61 30.83
C SER A 31 -7.31 -30.13 31.80
N GLY A 32 -7.36 -28.86 32.24
CA GLY A 32 -6.64 -28.37 33.43
C GLY A 32 -6.74 -26.85 33.61
N ALA A 33 -7.63 -26.38 34.49
CA ALA A 33 -7.32 -25.70 35.77
C ALA A 33 -6.84 -24.24 35.62
N ALA A 34 -7.68 -23.25 35.89
CA ALA A 34 -7.97 -22.68 37.21
C ALA A 34 -6.74 -22.01 37.87
N GLY A 35 -6.72 -20.68 37.86
CA GLY A 35 -5.73 -19.87 38.57
C GLY A 35 -6.17 -18.42 38.61
N GLY A 36 -7.06 -18.09 39.55
CA GLY A 36 -7.43 -16.73 39.87
C GLY A 36 -6.37 -16.05 40.74
N PHE A 37 -6.15 -14.76 40.50
CA PHE A 37 -5.59 -13.86 41.49
C PHE A 37 -6.43 -12.58 41.51
N GLY A 38 -7.05 -12.34 42.66
CA GLY A 38 -7.66 -11.07 42.99
C GLY A 38 -6.59 -10.04 43.35
N GLY A 39 -6.95 -8.77 43.19
CA GLY A 39 -6.14 -7.64 43.62
C GLY A 39 -6.96 -6.36 43.54
N ALA A 40 -7.68 -6.08 44.62
CA ALA A 40 -8.37 -4.81 44.84
C ALA A 40 -7.36 -3.68 45.09
N GLY A 41 -7.64 -2.50 44.54
CA GLY A 41 -6.87 -1.28 44.83
C GLY A 41 -7.64 -0.03 44.43
N ALA A 42 -8.22 0.62 45.45
CA ALA A 42 -8.73 1.99 45.43
C ALA A 42 -7.71 2.96 44.78
N GLY A 43 -8.12 3.97 44.00
CA GLY A 43 -8.83 5.16 44.47
C GLY A 43 -7.90 6.36 44.26
N GLY A 44 -8.33 7.35 43.48
CA GLY A 44 -7.49 8.51 43.15
C GLY A 44 -8.22 9.54 42.30
N SER A 45 -8.89 10.45 43.00
CA SER A 45 -9.61 11.61 42.47
C SER A 45 -8.66 12.78 42.21
N GLY A 46 -8.92 13.55 41.15
CA GLY A 46 -8.69 15.00 41.12
C GLY A 46 -7.45 15.49 40.40
N GLY A 47 -7.63 16.37 39.42
CA GLY A 47 -6.53 17.10 38.80
C GLY A 47 -6.86 17.78 37.48
N SER A 48 -7.95 18.54 37.41
CA SER A 48 -8.19 19.51 36.32
C SER A 48 -7.21 20.68 36.43
N GLY A 49 -6.05 20.54 35.80
CA GLY A 49 -5.06 21.60 35.61
C GLY A 49 -5.26 22.30 34.28
N GLY A 50 -6.05 23.38 34.29
CA GLY A 50 -6.18 24.29 33.16
C GLY A 50 -4.87 25.01 32.89
N ILE A 51 -4.39 24.94 31.64
CA ILE A 51 -3.34 25.81 31.13
C ILE A 51 -4.02 26.92 30.36
N ALA A 52 -4.24 28.04 31.04
CA ALA A 52 -4.62 29.29 30.42
C ALA A 52 -3.34 29.94 29.85
N LEU A 53 -3.24 30.00 28.52
CA LEU A 53 -2.39 30.97 27.84
C LEU A 53 -3.28 31.80 26.92
N GLY A 54 -3.79 32.89 27.49
CA GLY A 54 -4.30 34.03 26.75
C GLY A 54 -3.14 34.90 26.25
N GLY A 55 -3.30 35.48 25.07
CA GLY A 55 -2.37 36.42 24.44
C GLY A 55 -2.35 36.22 22.92
N SER A 56 -3.37 36.68 22.21
CA SER A 56 -3.44 38.03 21.64
C SER A 56 -2.63 38.18 20.35
N GLY A 57 -3.35 38.20 19.22
CA GLY A 57 -3.11 39.12 18.11
C GLY A 57 -1.85 38.89 17.28
N GLY A 58 -1.98 38.10 16.21
CA GLY A 58 -0.98 38.03 15.15
C GLY A 58 -1.60 37.44 13.90
N GLY A 59 -2.46 38.23 13.24
CA GLY A 59 -2.93 37.91 11.89
C GLY A 59 -1.74 37.84 10.95
N LEU A 60 -1.46 36.65 10.42
CA LEU A 60 -0.61 36.48 9.26
C LEU A 60 -1.45 36.82 8.03
N ASP A 61 -1.33 38.09 7.66
CA ASP A 61 -1.75 38.65 6.39
C ASP A 61 -0.82 38.08 5.30
N ILE A 62 -1.34 37.13 4.51
CA ILE A 62 -0.71 36.75 3.24
C ILE A 62 -1.46 37.47 2.13
N ASP A 63 -1.17 38.77 2.02
CA ASP A 63 -1.43 39.56 0.84
C ASP A 63 -0.37 39.19 -0.21
N GLY A 64 -0.77 38.31 -1.13
CA GLY A 64 0.07 37.72 -2.17
C GLY A 64 -0.61 37.70 -3.53
N GLY A 65 -1.05 38.86 -3.99
CA GLY A 65 -1.02 39.26 -5.41
C GLY A 65 -1.57 38.30 -6.47
N GLY A 66 -2.87 38.44 -6.76
CA GLY A 66 -3.40 38.58 -8.13
C GLY A 66 -2.82 37.73 -9.25
N ALA A 67 -3.43 36.56 -9.48
CA ALA A 67 -3.69 36.07 -10.82
C ALA A 67 -5.16 35.63 -10.90
N THR A 68 -6.03 36.55 -11.30
CA THR A 68 -7.40 36.24 -11.73
C THR A 68 -7.34 35.51 -13.08
N GLY A 69 -6.93 34.24 -13.03
CA GLY A 69 -7.20 33.28 -14.09
C GLY A 69 -8.62 32.77 -13.92
N GLY A 70 -9.57 33.44 -14.55
CA GLY A 70 -10.94 32.97 -14.69
C GLY A 70 -10.98 31.67 -15.49
N GLY A 71 -10.77 30.54 -14.82
CA GLY A 71 -11.21 29.23 -15.26
C GLY A 71 -12.60 28.98 -14.67
N THR A 72 -13.64 29.25 -15.45
CA THR A 72 -14.98 28.67 -15.23
C THR A 72 -14.83 27.19 -14.85
N GLY A 73 -15.53 26.75 -13.80
CA GLY A 73 -15.46 25.41 -13.22
C GLY A 73 -15.77 24.28 -14.21
N GLY A 74 -14.81 23.97 -15.08
CA GLY A 74 -14.72 22.68 -15.73
C GLY A 74 -14.25 21.70 -14.67
N GLY A 75 -15.17 20.86 -14.19
CA GLY A 75 -14.83 19.80 -13.26
C GLY A 75 -13.66 18.98 -13.82
N CYS A 76 -12.71 18.64 -12.95
CA CYS A 76 -11.70 17.66 -13.28
C CYS A 76 -12.45 16.37 -13.63
N SER A 77 -12.31 15.94 -14.86
CA SER A 77 -13.02 14.79 -15.43
C SER A 77 -11.97 13.75 -15.74
N GLN A 78 -11.49 13.09 -14.69
CA GLN A 78 -10.49 12.04 -14.81
C GLN A 78 -11.08 10.72 -14.33
N ALA A 79 -10.61 9.64 -14.94
CA ALA A 79 -10.74 8.32 -14.35
C ALA A 79 -9.79 8.20 -13.13
N ILE A 80 -10.01 7.24 -12.25
CA ILE A 80 -9.15 7.00 -11.07
C ILE A 80 -8.74 5.53 -11.01
N ASP A 81 -7.44 5.29 -11.00
CA ASP A 81 -6.87 3.96 -10.77
C ASP A 81 -6.07 3.99 -9.47
N ILE A 82 -6.31 3.02 -8.58
CA ILE A 82 -5.61 2.88 -7.30
C ILE A 82 -5.04 1.47 -7.19
N VAL A 83 -3.72 1.35 -7.05
CA VAL A 83 -3.07 0.07 -6.74
C VAL A 83 -2.63 0.08 -5.29
N PHE A 84 -3.06 -0.92 -4.53
CA PHE A 84 -2.57 -1.17 -3.19
C PHE A 84 -1.29 -2.00 -3.29
N SER A 85 -0.18 -1.44 -2.79
CA SER A 85 1.13 -2.10 -2.70
C SER A 85 1.40 -2.39 -1.23
N MET A 86 1.08 -3.61 -0.82
CA MET A 86 0.96 -3.96 0.59
C MET A 86 2.07 -4.90 1.03
N ASP A 87 2.79 -4.49 2.06
CA ASP A 87 3.61 -5.39 2.85
C ASP A 87 2.72 -6.44 3.54
N VAL A 88 3.09 -7.71 3.41
CA VAL A 88 2.39 -8.86 4.01
C VAL A 88 3.31 -9.66 4.93
N SER A 89 4.36 -9.02 5.48
CA SER A 89 5.18 -9.53 6.58
C SER A 89 4.33 -9.75 7.84
N THR A 90 4.93 -10.40 8.85
CA THR A 90 4.18 -10.88 10.03
C THR A 90 3.51 -9.79 10.87
N SER A 91 4.07 -8.58 10.88
CA SER A 91 3.57 -7.42 11.65
C SER A 91 2.38 -6.73 10.97
N MET A 92 2.21 -6.93 9.67
CA MET A 92 1.25 -6.18 8.85
C MET A 92 -0.21 -6.66 8.93
N GLY A 93 -0.47 -7.79 9.60
CA GLY A 93 -1.80 -8.41 9.63
C GLY A 93 -2.89 -7.51 10.22
N ALA A 94 -2.57 -6.72 11.25
CA ALA A 94 -3.53 -5.82 11.87
C ALA A 94 -3.90 -4.64 10.95
N PHE A 95 -2.93 -4.09 10.22
CA PHE A 95 -3.19 -3.03 9.24
C PHE A 95 -4.06 -3.53 8.08
N LEU A 96 -3.76 -4.71 7.54
CA LEU A 96 -4.53 -5.30 6.44
C LEU A 96 -5.99 -5.57 6.83
N ASN A 97 -6.24 -6.06 8.05
CA ASN A 97 -7.60 -6.20 8.56
C ASN A 97 -8.33 -4.86 8.64
N LYS A 98 -7.65 -3.82 9.16
CA LYS A 98 -8.23 -2.47 9.23
C LYS A 98 -8.53 -1.89 7.85
N LEU A 99 -7.65 -2.09 6.87
CA LEU A 99 -7.89 -1.69 5.49
C LEU A 99 -9.09 -2.44 4.89
N ALA A 100 -9.20 -3.76 5.14
CA ALA A 100 -10.35 -4.55 4.71
C ALA A 100 -11.66 -4.01 5.32
N ASP A 101 -11.66 -3.68 6.61
CA ASP A 101 -12.86 -3.15 7.29
C ASP A 101 -13.28 -1.76 6.77
N GLU A 102 -12.36 -1.01 6.17
CA GLU A 102 -12.59 0.38 5.72
C GLU A 102 -12.71 0.54 4.19
N ILE A 103 -12.39 -0.47 3.39
CA ILE A 103 -12.27 -0.33 1.92
C ILE A 103 -13.59 0.01 1.24
N GLU A 104 -14.74 -0.49 1.72
CA GLU A 104 -16.05 -0.11 1.18
C GLU A 104 -16.34 1.39 1.39
N ALA A 105 -15.92 1.94 2.54
CA ALA A 105 -16.07 3.37 2.81
C ALA A 105 -15.15 4.21 1.92
N VAL A 106 -13.92 3.74 1.67
CA VAL A 106 -13.00 4.35 0.69
C VAL A 106 -13.61 4.35 -0.71
N ASP A 107 -14.10 3.21 -1.19
CA ASP A 107 -14.72 3.08 -2.51
C ASP A 107 -15.92 4.01 -2.68
N LYS A 108 -16.81 4.03 -1.69
CA LYS A 108 -17.97 4.93 -1.68
C LYS A 108 -17.55 6.41 -1.75
N ALA A 109 -16.53 6.81 -1.00
CA ALA A 109 -16.04 8.19 -0.99
C ALA A 109 -15.38 8.58 -2.32
N VAL A 110 -14.63 7.67 -2.94
CA VAL A 110 -14.02 7.88 -4.26
C VAL A 110 -15.09 7.97 -5.35
N LYS A 111 -16.08 7.07 -5.37
CA LYS A 111 -17.21 7.10 -6.32
C LYS A 111 -18.12 8.32 -6.17
N ALA A 112 -18.11 8.97 -5.00
CA ALA A 112 -18.85 10.21 -4.79
C ALA A 112 -18.21 11.42 -5.50
N LEU A 113 -17.02 11.27 -6.06
CA LEU A 113 -16.41 12.26 -6.95
C LEU A 113 -17.11 12.23 -8.31
N ASN A 114 -17.07 13.35 -9.04
CA ASN A 114 -17.64 13.45 -10.39
C ASN A 114 -16.72 12.79 -11.43
N LEU A 115 -16.62 11.46 -11.38
CA LEU A 115 -15.71 10.65 -12.20
C LEU A 115 -16.23 10.45 -13.62
N THR A 116 -15.32 10.29 -14.59
CA THR A 116 -15.67 9.92 -15.97
C THR A 116 -15.96 8.44 -16.15
N ALA A 117 -15.50 7.61 -15.21
CA ALA A 117 -15.69 6.17 -15.17
C ALA A 117 -15.51 5.67 -13.73
N GLU A 118 -16.02 4.47 -13.44
CA GLU A 118 -15.81 3.81 -12.16
C GLU A 118 -14.31 3.68 -11.83
N PRO A 119 -13.93 3.76 -10.55
CA PRO A 119 -12.54 3.58 -10.14
C PRO A 119 -12.07 2.14 -10.40
N HIS A 120 -10.81 1.99 -10.77
CA HIS A 120 -10.16 0.67 -10.83
C HIS A 120 -9.29 0.48 -9.61
N TYR A 121 -9.34 -0.72 -9.03
CA TYR A 121 -8.49 -1.11 -7.92
C TYR A 121 -7.59 -2.27 -8.31
N GLY A 122 -6.32 -2.23 -7.91
CA GLY A 122 -5.37 -3.34 -8.05
C GLY A 122 -4.68 -3.65 -6.73
N LEU A 123 -4.07 -4.83 -6.64
CA LEU A 123 -3.31 -5.27 -5.46
C LEU A 123 -2.03 -5.96 -5.90
N ILE A 124 -0.91 -5.46 -5.38
CA ILE A 124 0.37 -6.16 -5.35
C ILE A 124 0.78 -6.32 -3.89
N VAL A 125 1.18 -7.52 -3.52
CA VAL A 125 1.69 -7.83 -2.17
C VAL A 125 3.17 -8.13 -2.22
N PHE A 126 3.86 -7.91 -1.11
CA PHE A 126 5.27 -8.21 -1.02
C PHE A 126 5.71 -8.61 0.40
N VAL A 127 6.75 -9.44 0.42
CA VAL A 127 7.75 -9.55 1.50
C VAL A 127 9.10 -9.35 0.82
N ASP A 128 9.99 -10.35 0.77
CA ASP A 128 11.19 -10.31 -0.08
C ASP A 128 10.88 -10.56 -1.56
N ASP A 129 9.84 -11.36 -1.84
CA ASP A 129 9.27 -11.52 -3.16
C ASP A 129 8.03 -10.64 -3.36
N THR A 130 7.57 -10.55 -4.60
CA THR A 130 6.43 -9.71 -4.97
C THR A 130 5.44 -10.51 -5.81
N LEU A 131 4.15 -10.34 -5.53
CA LEU A 131 3.08 -11.03 -6.24
C LEU A 131 1.94 -10.07 -6.55
N PHE A 132 1.56 -10.01 -7.83
CA PHE A 132 0.31 -9.38 -8.20
C PHE A 132 -0.85 -10.32 -7.93
N ALA A 133 -1.79 -9.87 -7.11
CA ALA A 133 -3.09 -10.50 -7.05
C ALA A 133 -3.88 -10.17 -8.33
N ASN A 134 -4.91 -10.99 -8.61
CA ASN A 134 -5.79 -10.83 -9.76
C ASN A 134 -5.06 -10.65 -11.11
N SER A 135 -3.89 -11.26 -11.30
CA SER A 135 -3.10 -11.21 -12.55
C SER A 135 -2.84 -9.78 -13.07
N SER A 136 -2.57 -8.83 -12.16
CA SER A 136 -2.33 -7.42 -12.48
C SER A 136 -3.51 -6.72 -13.16
N GLN A 137 -4.72 -7.29 -13.07
CA GLN A 137 -5.96 -6.70 -13.59
C GLN A 137 -6.74 -5.97 -12.50
N PRO A 138 -7.56 -4.97 -12.86
CA PRO A 138 -8.51 -4.37 -11.95
C PRO A 138 -9.44 -5.41 -11.34
N TYR A 139 -9.71 -5.29 -10.05
CA TYR A 139 -10.77 -6.04 -9.39
C TYR A 139 -12.12 -5.67 -9.99
N ALA A 140 -13.02 -6.66 -10.14
CA ALA A 140 -14.36 -6.44 -10.67
C ALA A 140 -15.24 -5.63 -9.71
N ASP A 141 -15.02 -5.78 -8.41
CA ASP A 141 -15.70 -5.06 -7.35
C ASP A 141 -14.82 -4.96 -6.09
N VAL A 142 -15.20 -4.05 -5.19
CA VAL A 142 -14.46 -3.77 -3.95
C VAL A 142 -14.53 -4.92 -2.94
N LEU A 143 -15.58 -5.75 -2.97
CA LEU A 143 -15.75 -6.87 -2.04
C LEU A 143 -14.77 -8.02 -2.33
N THR A 144 -14.44 -8.21 -3.60
CA THR A 144 -13.39 -9.15 -4.02
C THR A 144 -12.01 -8.67 -3.52
N LEU A 145 -11.74 -7.38 -3.62
CA LEU A 145 -10.52 -6.79 -3.07
C LEU A 145 -10.46 -6.89 -1.54
N GLU A 146 -11.57 -6.63 -0.85
CA GLU A 146 -11.70 -6.79 0.60
C GLU A 146 -11.39 -8.23 1.04
N THR A 147 -11.91 -9.21 0.30
CA THR A 147 -11.67 -10.63 0.55
C THR A 147 -10.18 -10.96 0.42
N ASP A 148 -9.50 -10.40 -0.58
CA ASP A 148 -8.06 -10.57 -0.74
C ASP A 148 -7.27 -9.90 0.39
N PHE A 149 -7.67 -8.71 0.86
CA PHE A 149 -7.03 -8.11 2.05
C PHE A 149 -7.14 -9.01 3.28
N LYS A 150 -8.30 -9.63 3.52
CA LYS A 150 -8.49 -10.58 4.64
C LYS A 150 -7.66 -11.85 4.47
N SER A 151 -7.51 -12.33 3.23
CA SER A 151 -6.65 -13.47 2.89
C SER A 151 -5.20 -13.16 3.20
N TRP A 152 -4.71 -12.00 2.76
CA TRP A 152 -3.33 -11.56 3.01
C TRP A 152 -3.08 -11.20 4.47
N ALA A 153 -4.07 -10.65 5.17
CA ALA A 153 -4.00 -10.46 6.62
C ALA A 153 -3.79 -11.81 7.34
N SER A 154 -4.48 -12.86 6.91
CA SER A 154 -4.30 -14.21 7.44
C SER A 154 -2.93 -14.80 7.07
N PHE A 155 -2.45 -14.53 5.84
CA PHE A 155 -1.13 -14.95 5.36
C PHE A 155 0.01 -14.43 6.22
N THR A 156 -0.10 -13.23 6.80
CA THR A 156 0.96 -12.65 7.66
C THR A 156 1.39 -13.60 8.79
N SER A 157 0.49 -14.42 9.31
CA SER A 157 0.80 -15.41 10.36
C SER A 157 1.71 -16.56 9.89
N SER A 158 1.87 -16.75 8.57
CA SER A 158 2.63 -17.86 7.99
C SER A 158 4.15 -17.62 7.99
N ASN A 159 4.56 -16.35 7.98
CA ASN A 159 5.95 -15.93 7.80
C ASN A 159 6.63 -16.53 6.55
N GLN A 160 5.89 -16.71 5.46
CA GLN A 160 6.39 -17.26 4.19
C GLN A 160 6.60 -16.17 3.13
N GLN A 161 7.39 -16.51 2.11
CA GLN A 161 7.39 -15.77 0.83
C GLN A 161 6.00 -15.84 0.16
N THR A 162 5.61 -14.82 -0.60
CA THR A 162 4.29 -14.74 -1.25
C THR A 162 4.08 -15.84 -2.31
N ALA A 163 5.15 -16.28 -2.98
CA ALA A 163 5.14 -17.43 -3.88
C ALA A 163 5.32 -18.79 -3.16
N GLY A 164 5.48 -18.78 -1.83
CA GLY A 164 5.74 -19.93 -0.99
C GLY A 164 7.20 -20.41 -0.99
N GLY A 165 7.46 -21.48 -0.22
CA GLY A 165 8.70 -22.27 -0.31
C GLY A 165 9.80 -21.92 0.71
N ASN A 166 9.91 -20.67 1.15
CA ASN A 166 10.89 -20.25 2.17
C ASN A 166 10.24 -19.34 3.21
N ALA A 167 10.85 -19.31 4.40
CA ALA A 167 10.46 -18.35 5.44
C ALA A 167 11.03 -16.96 5.13
N ASN A 168 10.27 -15.92 5.43
CA ASN A 168 10.81 -14.57 5.57
C ASN A 168 11.49 -14.49 6.95
N THR A 169 12.77 -14.13 7.01
CA THR A 169 13.52 -14.14 8.28
C THR A 169 14.39 -12.93 8.48
N THR A 170 14.38 -12.00 7.52
CA THR A 170 15.22 -10.82 7.57
C THR A 170 14.42 -9.60 7.18
N PHE A 171 15.00 -8.47 7.55
CA PHE A 171 14.56 -7.13 7.21
C PHE A 171 15.77 -6.49 6.52
N PRO A 172 15.62 -5.61 5.50
CA PRO A 172 14.38 -5.01 4.97
C PRO A 172 13.58 -5.82 3.95
N GLU A 173 12.39 -5.33 3.60
CA GLU A 173 11.47 -5.94 2.63
C GLU A 173 11.67 -5.44 1.18
N ASN A 174 11.02 -6.05 0.19
CA ASN A 174 11.16 -5.75 -1.24
C ASN A 174 10.11 -4.74 -1.76
N SER A 175 9.98 -3.61 -1.08
CA SER A 175 9.06 -2.52 -1.47
C SER A 175 9.35 -1.95 -2.86
N LEU A 176 10.64 -1.90 -3.26
CA LEU A 176 11.05 -1.27 -4.52
C LEU A 176 10.61 -2.06 -5.74
N ASP A 177 10.77 -3.38 -5.75
CA ASP A 177 10.22 -4.19 -6.85
C ASP A 177 8.70 -4.10 -6.87
N ALA A 178 8.04 -4.09 -5.70
CA ALA A 178 6.58 -3.98 -5.64
C ALA A 178 6.09 -2.67 -6.28
N LEU A 179 6.71 -1.54 -5.94
CA LEU A 179 6.38 -0.23 -6.52
C LEU A 179 6.71 -0.15 -8.02
N TYR A 180 7.87 -0.66 -8.43
CA TYR A 180 8.26 -0.67 -9.84
C TYR A 180 7.26 -1.50 -10.67
N ARG A 181 6.90 -2.69 -10.19
CA ARG A 181 5.94 -3.59 -10.84
C ARG A 181 4.52 -3.01 -10.82
N ALA A 182 4.09 -2.39 -9.71
CA ALA A 182 2.83 -1.64 -9.64
C ALA A 182 2.71 -0.64 -10.79
N ALA A 183 3.76 0.18 -10.98
CA ALA A 183 3.78 1.21 -12.02
C ALA A 183 3.81 0.62 -13.44
N LYS A 184 4.47 -0.52 -13.64
CA LYS A 184 4.76 -1.08 -14.97
C LYS A 184 3.74 -2.11 -15.47
N GLU A 185 3.27 -2.99 -14.60
CA GLU A 185 2.57 -4.22 -14.98
C GLU A 185 1.05 -4.16 -14.74
N PHE A 186 0.57 -3.31 -13.84
CA PHE A 186 -0.88 -3.15 -13.66
C PHE A 186 -1.51 -2.61 -14.94
N ALA A 187 -2.73 -3.06 -15.25
CA ALA A 187 -3.48 -2.63 -16.42
C ALA A 187 -4.09 -1.23 -16.24
N TRP A 188 -3.22 -0.23 -16.09
CA TRP A 188 -3.57 1.18 -15.95
C TRP A 188 -4.32 1.72 -17.18
N ARG A 189 -5.35 2.54 -16.96
CA ARG A 189 -5.94 3.40 -18.00
C ARG A 189 -4.96 4.51 -18.40
N PRO A 190 -5.07 5.10 -19.61
CA PRO A 190 -4.11 6.12 -20.10
C PRO A 190 -3.87 7.25 -19.10
N LYS A 191 -2.59 7.59 -18.84
CA LYS A 191 -2.19 8.60 -17.84
C LYS A 191 -2.68 10.01 -18.18
N GLU A 192 -2.94 10.27 -19.46
CA GLU A 192 -3.45 11.55 -19.95
C GLU A 192 -4.88 11.83 -19.49
N THR A 193 -5.65 10.79 -19.13
CA THR A 193 -7.06 10.90 -18.74
C THR A 193 -7.38 10.25 -17.40
N THR A 194 -6.35 9.84 -16.64
CA THR A 194 -6.52 9.03 -15.43
C THR A 194 -5.58 9.51 -14.33
N LEU A 195 -6.12 9.76 -13.15
CA LEU A 195 -5.35 9.88 -11.93
C LEU A 195 -4.89 8.47 -11.50
N ARG A 196 -3.58 8.24 -11.45
CA ARG A 196 -2.98 6.96 -11.06
C ARG A 196 -2.32 7.09 -9.70
N LEU A 197 -2.78 6.32 -8.72
CA LEU A 197 -2.22 6.29 -7.37
C LEU A 197 -1.75 4.89 -7.01
N VAL A 198 -0.64 4.83 -6.28
CA VAL A 198 -0.31 3.68 -5.45
C VAL A 198 -0.52 4.08 -4.00
N ILE A 199 -1.30 3.28 -3.27
CA ILE A 199 -1.32 3.29 -1.81
C ILE A 199 -0.30 2.25 -1.36
N HIS A 200 0.83 2.70 -0.81
CA HIS A 200 1.91 1.83 -0.36
C HIS A 200 1.88 1.72 1.16
N THR A 201 2.07 0.52 1.70
CA THR A 201 2.14 0.32 3.15
C THR A 201 3.29 -0.62 3.49
N THR A 202 4.10 -0.25 4.49
CA THR A 202 5.17 -1.07 5.07
C THR A 202 5.55 -0.50 6.43
N ASP A 203 6.02 -1.34 7.34
CA ASP A 203 6.65 -0.94 8.59
C ASP A 203 8.18 -1.06 8.56
N ASP A 204 8.77 -1.29 7.37
CA ASP A 204 10.20 -1.47 7.21
C ASP A 204 10.85 -0.54 6.17
N THR A 205 12.19 -0.59 6.14
CA THR A 205 12.98 -0.05 5.03
C THR A 205 12.97 -1.03 3.86
N PHE A 206 13.66 -0.70 2.78
CA PHE A 206 13.65 -1.48 1.54
C PHE A 206 15.03 -1.98 1.12
N VAL A 207 15.07 -3.16 0.50
CA VAL A 207 16.28 -3.72 -0.11
C VAL A 207 16.62 -2.96 -1.40
N GLN A 208 17.88 -2.55 -1.56
CA GLN A 208 18.37 -1.93 -2.80
C GLN A 208 18.92 -2.99 -3.77
N GLY A 209 18.24 -3.18 -4.90
CA GLY A 209 18.68 -4.07 -5.97
C GLY A 209 19.74 -3.47 -6.93
N PRO A 210 20.25 -4.25 -7.89
CA PRO A 210 20.02 -5.68 -8.06
C PRO A 210 20.82 -6.50 -7.02
N THR A 211 20.17 -7.44 -6.34
CA THR A 211 20.80 -8.35 -5.36
C THR A 211 19.99 -9.64 -5.17
N THR A 212 20.51 -10.57 -4.38
CA THR A 212 19.74 -11.72 -3.86
C THR A 212 19.52 -11.51 -2.37
N HIS A 213 18.27 -11.58 -1.93
CA HIS A 213 17.85 -11.40 -0.54
C HIS A 213 16.95 -12.57 -0.13
N ASN A 214 17.28 -13.30 0.94
CA ASN A 214 16.60 -14.54 1.35
C ASN A 214 16.38 -15.57 0.22
N GLY A 215 17.29 -15.61 -0.76
CA GLY A 215 17.18 -16.49 -1.94
C GLY A 215 16.22 -15.99 -3.03
N VAL A 216 15.62 -14.82 -2.84
CA VAL A 216 14.78 -14.11 -3.81
C VAL A 216 15.63 -13.06 -4.54
N GLN A 217 15.37 -12.88 -5.83
CA GLN A 217 15.99 -11.81 -6.61
C GLN A 217 15.27 -10.49 -6.35
N VAL A 218 16.00 -9.51 -5.83
CA VAL A 218 15.57 -8.11 -5.78
C VAL A 218 16.18 -7.40 -6.98
N LEU A 219 15.34 -6.88 -7.87
CA LEU A 219 15.78 -6.44 -9.20
C LEU A 219 16.06 -4.94 -9.27
N HIS A 220 15.27 -4.14 -8.57
CA HIS A 220 15.22 -2.70 -8.74
C HIS A 220 15.79 -1.94 -7.53
N ASN A 221 16.29 -0.74 -7.80
CA ASN A 221 16.75 0.20 -6.79
C ASN A 221 15.89 1.46 -6.78
N TYR A 222 16.16 2.31 -5.79
CA TYR A 222 15.41 3.53 -5.57
C TYR A 222 15.39 4.45 -6.82
N PRO A 223 16.53 4.80 -7.46
CA PRO A 223 16.50 5.67 -8.64
C PRO A 223 15.67 5.10 -9.80
N GLU A 224 15.80 3.80 -10.07
CA GLU A 224 15.06 3.13 -11.15
C GLU A 224 13.55 3.12 -10.85
N THR A 225 13.18 2.82 -9.61
CA THR A 225 11.78 2.76 -9.14
C THR A 225 11.10 4.12 -9.22
N VAL A 226 11.74 5.17 -8.70
CA VAL A 226 11.21 6.54 -8.78
C VAL A 226 11.05 6.98 -10.23
N LYS A 227 12.04 6.70 -11.08
CA LYS A 227 11.94 7.03 -12.51
C LYS A 227 10.76 6.32 -13.16
N GLN A 228 10.56 5.03 -12.89
CA GLN A 228 9.44 4.26 -13.45
C GLN A 228 8.09 4.82 -13.01
N LEU A 229 7.94 5.19 -11.73
CA LEU A 229 6.73 5.85 -11.20
C LEU A 229 6.47 7.18 -11.92
N GLN A 230 7.49 8.01 -12.10
CA GLN A 230 7.40 9.31 -12.78
C GLN A 230 7.08 9.16 -14.28
N ASP A 231 7.73 8.24 -14.99
CA ASP A 231 7.46 7.96 -16.40
C ASP A 231 5.99 7.55 -16.61
N GLN A 232 5.41 6.83 -15.65
CA GLN A 232 4.02 6.38 -15.66
C GLN A 232 3.03 7.36 -15.00
N GLN A 233 3.52 8.49 -14.48
CA GLN A 233 2.75 9.49 -13.74
C GLN A 233 1.93 8.90 -12.59
N VAL A 234 2.52 7.95 -11.86
CA VAL A 234 1.94 7.32 -10.68
C VAL A 234 2.34 8.11 -9.44
N ARG A 235 1.36 8.51 -8.63
CA ARG A 235 1.57 9.16 -7.32
C ARG A 235 1.62 8.12 -6.23
N VAL A 236 2.59 8.18 -5.31
CA VAL A 236 2.67 7.23 -4.19
C VAL A 236 2.22 7.91 -2.90
N PHE A 237 1.18 7.35 -2.28
CA PHE A 237 0.78 7.70 -0.92
C PHE A 237 1.20 6.58 0.02
N GLY A 238 2.13 6.88 0.92
CA GLY A 238 2.70 5.91 1.86
C GLY A 238 1.95 5.91 3.21
N PHE A 239 1.73 4.73 3.75
CA PHE A 239 1.43 4.48 5.16
C PHE A 239 2.61 3.71 5.72
N ALA A 240 3.58 4.45 6.27
CA ALA A 240 4.89 3.90 6.63
C ALA A 240 5.16 4.07 8.12
N SER A 241 5.89 3.12 8.72
CA SER A 241 6.40 3.30 10.07
C SER A 241 7.62 4.22 10.10
N LEU A 242 7.89 4.82 11.26
CA LEU A 242 9.17 5.49 11.54
C LEU A 242 10.20 4.52 12.13
N LEU A 243 9.72 3.49 12.84
CA LEU A 243 10.53 2.47 13.50
C LEU A 243 10.10 1.09 13.02
N GLY A 244 11.08 0.23 12.75
CA GLY A 244 10.85 -1.13 12.26
C GLY A 244 12.00 -2.07 12.61
N GLY A 245 12.22 -3.07 11.77
CA GLY A 245 13.23 -4.10 11.94
C GLY A 245 12.90 -5.11 13.05
N PRO A 246 13.81 -6.04 13.37
CA PRO A 246 13.51 -7.22 14.20
C PRO A 246 13.10 -6.92 15.65
N PHE A 247 13.31 -5.69 16.12
CA PHE A 247 12.98 -5.26 17.46
C PHE A 247 12.11 -3.99 17.49
N GLU A 248 11.63 -3.50 16.34
CA GLU A 248 10.84 -2.26 16.24
C GLU A 248 11.57 -1.02 16.78
N THR A 249 12.89 -0.97 16.60
CA THR A 249 13.75 0.11 17.10
C THR A 249 14.61 0.77 16.03
N ASP A 250 14.67 0.19 14.84
CA ASP A 250 15.53 0.70 13.78
C ASP A 250 14.81 1.81 13.03
N ASP A 251 15.53 2.88 12.66
CA ASP A 251 14.97 3.96 11.84
C ASP A 251 14.74 3.47 10.41
N VAL A 252 13.47 3.31 10.06
CA VAL A 252 13.00 2.88 8.73
C VAL A 252 12.40 4.02 7.93
N SER A 253 12.57 5.27 8.39
CA SER A 253 11.94 6.45 7.78
C SER A 253 12.53 6.84 6.42
N GLN A 254 13.71 6.32 6.07
CA GLN A 254 14.42 6.66 4.84
C GLN A 254 13.64 6.25 3.60
N GLY A 255 13.44 7.21 2.68
CA GLY A 255 12.69 7.00 1.43
C GLY A 255 11.18 7.14 1.56
N TRP A 256 10.63 7.08 2.77
CA TRP A 256 9.21 7.33 3.05
C TRP A 256 8.97 8.74 3.59
N PHE A 257 9.71 9.13 4.63
CA PHE A 257 9.61 10.44 5.28
C PHE A 257 10.84 11.31 5.02
N THR A 258 12.00 10.69 4.76
CA THR A 258 13.27 11.39 4.57
C THR A 258 13.93 11.03 3.24
N THR A 259 14.97 11.77 2.88
CA THR A 259 15.68 11.62 1.61
C THR A 259 16.50 10.32 1.53
N VAL A 260 16.64 9.78 0.32
CA VAL A 260 17.53 8.64 0.02
C VAL A 260 18.74 9.14 -0.75
N ALA A 261 19.92 9.12 -0.13
CA ALA A 261 21.17 9.59 -0.75
C ALA A 261 21.06 10.98 -1.41
N GLY A 262 20.33 11.90 -0.78
CA GLY A 262 20.08 13.26 -1.27
C GLY A 262 18.91 13.40 -2.25
N SER A 263 18.31 12.30 -2.71
CA SER A 263 17.07 12.31 -3.49
C SER A 263 15.85 12.49 -2.56
N PRO A 264 14.74 13.10 -3.02
CA PRO A 264 13.51 13.23 -2.22
C PRO A 264 12.97 11.90 -1.67
N SER A 265 12.00 11.90 -0.76
CA SER A 265 11.25 10.66 -0.46
C SER A 265 10.47 10.19 -1.72
N ILE A 266 10.06 8.92 -1.81
CA ILE A 266 9.24 8.41 -2.92
C ILE A 266 7.91 9.18 -3.01
N PRO A 267 7.18 9.43 -1.91
CA PRO A 267 5.97 10.26 -1.94
C PRO A 267 6.25 11.68 -2.48
N ASP A 268 7.32 12.33 -2.02
CA ASP A 268 7.67 13.69 -2.50
C ASP A 268 8.06 13.70 -3.98
N ALA A 269 8.84 12.70 -4.42
CA ALA A 269 9.31 12.59 -5.80
C ALA A 269 8.17 12.35 -6.80
N THR A 270 7.05 11.80 -6.34
CA THR A 270 5.88 11.46 -7.15
C THR A 270 4.68 12.39 -6.94
N GLY A 271 4.81 13.39 -6.07
CA GLY A 271 3.73 14.32 -5.72
C GLY A 271 2.59 13.65 -4.99
N GLY A 272 2.88 12.64 -4.17
CA GLY A 272 1.96 12.03 -3.23
C GLY A 272 2.13 12.59 -1.81
N GLY A 273 2.02 11.72 -0.81
CA GLY A 273 2.14 12.09 0.60
C GLY A 273 2.43 10.88 1.48
N VAL A 274 2.77 11.09 2.74
CA VAL A 274 3.06 10.00 3.68
C VAL A 274 2.33 10.23 5.00
N TYR A 275 1.77 9.15 5.53
CA TYR A 275 1.13 9.07 6.83
C TYR A 275 1.91 8.08 7.70
N LYS A 276 1.94 8.31 9.01
CA LYS A 276 2.51 7.35 9.94
C LYS A 276 1.58 6.17 10.10
N LEU A 277 2.12 4.97 9.93
CA LEU A 277 1.39 3.73 10.14
C LEU A 277 0.86 3.65 11.58
N ASP A 278 1.65 4.06 12.57
CA ASP A 278 1.23 4.10 13.98
C ASP A 278 0.02 5.01 14.24
N ASP A 279 -0.11 6.11 13.49
CA ASP A 279 -1.26 7.00 13.61
C ASP A 279 -2.52 6.29 13.08
N VAL A 280 -2.39 5.42 12.08
CA VAL A 280 -3.50 4.55 11.63
C VAL A 280 -3.83 3.51 12.69
N MET A 281 -2.81 2.84 13.22
CA MET A 281 -3.01 1.75 14.20
C MET A 281 -3.56 2.24 15.54
N SER A 282 -3.25 3.47 15.93
CA SER A 282 -3.84 4.13 17.10
C SER A 282 -5.24 4.72 16.86
N GLY A 283 -5.71 4.75 15.60
CA GLY A 283 -6.97 5.36 15.20
C GLY A 283 -6.93 6.90 15.10
N THR A 284 -5.74 7.51 15.20
CA THR A 284 -5.52 8.94 14.95
C THR A 284 -5.76 9.30 13.48
N VAL A 285 -5.42 8.38 12.57
CA VAL A 285 -5.70 8.48 11.13
C VAL A 285 -6.67 7.36 10.74
N SER A 286 -7.77 7.74 10.10
CA SER A 286 -8.72 6.81 9.47
C SER A 286 -8.30 6.57 8.01
N LEU A 287 -8.25 5.31 7.56
CA LEU A 287 -7.93 4.99 6.16
C LEU A 287 -9.05 5.45 5.23
N SER A 288 -10.30 5.30 5.69
CA SER A 288 -11.52 5.77 5.02
C SER A 288 -11.62 7.29 4.90
N ASP A 289 -10.82 8.05 5.64
CA ASP A 289 -10.69 9.51 5.46
C ASP A 289 -9.42 9.87 4.67
N ALA A 290 -8.28 9.28 5.03
CA ALA A 290 -6.97 9.64 4.48
C ALA A 290 -6.82 9.29 2.99
N ILE A 291 -7.29 8.11 2.55
CA ILE A 291 -7.19 7.69 1.15
C ILE A 291 -8.08 8.56 0.26
N PRO A 292 -9.38 8.78 0.57
CA PRO A 292 -10.20 9.70 -0.22
C PRO A 292 -9.69 11.14 -0.19
N ALA A 293 -9.11 11.62 0.92
CA ALA A 293 -8.47 12.93 0.97
C ALA A 293 -7.28 13.01 0.00
N ALA A 294 -6.40 12.02 -0.01
CA ALA A 294 -5.27 11.93 -0.95
C ALA A 294 -5.73 11.96 -2.41
N VAL A 295 -6.79 11.21 -2.73
CA VAL A 295 -7.41 11.21 -4.06
C VAL A 295 -7.96 12.60 -4.39
N LYS A 296 -8.78 13.19 -3.52
CA LYS A 296 -9.39 14.50 -3.73
C LYS A 296 -8.35 15.61 -3.91
N ASP A 297 -7.29 15.57 -3.11
CA ASP A 297 -6.22 16.56 -3.14
C ASP A 297 -5.41 16.49 -4.42
N THR A 298 -5.42 15.38 -5.15
CA THR A 298 -4.63 15.20 -6.37
C THR A 298 -5.44 15.09 -7.66
N TYR A 299 -6.74 14.82 -7.57
CA TYR A 299 -7.67 14.65 -8.70
C TYR A 299 -7.67 15.80 -9.72
N CYS A 300 -7.41 17.01 -9.26
CA CYS A 300 -7.36 18.21 -10.09
C CYS A 300 -5.95 18.74 -10.35
N LYS A 301 -4.92 18.05 -9.84
CA LYS A 301 -3.54 18.55 -9.90
C LYS A 301 -2.79 17.84 -11.03
N PRO A 302 -2.11 18.56 -11.92
CA PRO A 302 -1.22 17.94 -12.89
C PRO A 302 -0.12 17.15 -12.17
N TYR A 303 0.37 16.08 -12.80
CA TYR A 303 1.51 15.34 -12.27
C TYR A 303 2.72 16.30 -12.16
N PRO A 304 3.48 16.28 -11.05
CA PRO A 304 4.62 17.17 -10.90
C PRO A 304 5.67 16.92 -11.98
N THR A 305 6.39 17.96 -12.38
CA THR A 305 7.57 17.79 -13.23
C THR A 305 8.63 17.02 -12.43
N PRO A 306 9.24 15.95 -12.99
CA PRO A 306 10.36 15.27 -12.36
C PRO A 306 11.46 16.26 -11.98
N LYS A 307 11.98 16.15 -10.76
CA LYS A 307 13.06 16.99 -10.23
C LYS A 307 14.42 16.39 -10.54
#